data_AF-A0A6F8PBL7-F1
#
_entry.id   AF-A0A6F8PBL7-F1
#
_cell.length_a   1.000
_cell.length_b   1.000
_cell.length_c   1.000
_cell.angle_alpha   90.00
_cell.angle_beta   90.00
_cell.angle_gamma   90.00
#
_symmetry.space_group_name_H-M   'P 1'
#
loop_
_entity.id
_entity.type
_entity.pdbx_description
1 polymer ?
#
loop_
_entity_poly.entity_id
_entity_poly.type
_entity_poly.pdbx_seq_one_letter_code
_entity_poly.pdbx_strand_id
1 'polypeptide(L)'
;MKIKFVEISNFRRLKSTHLDFDKETTIFVGANNSGKTSAMVALRYFLVSPNRLALRDITIANWPKIDAIGDAWENGAAGEVNHQ
;
A
#
# COMPACT_ATOMS: atom_id res chain seq x y z
N MET A 1 -17.90 -14.53 0.44
CA MET A 1 -17.64 -13.12 0.84
C MET A 1 -18.02 -12.21 -0.32
N LYS A 2 -18.81 -11.15 -0.11
CA LYS A 2 -19.07 -10.11 -1.13
C LYS A 2 -18.44 -8.81 -0.66
N ILE A 3 -17.37 -8.38 -1.31
CA ILE A 3 -16.69 -7.11 -1.01
C ILE A 3 -17.39 -6.02 -1.81
N LYS A 4 -17.88 -4.97 -1.15
CA LYS A 4 -18.50 -3.82 -1.83
C LYS A 4 -17.46 -2.84 -2.35
N PHE A 5 -16.45 -2.56 -1.54
CA PHE A 5 -15.34 -1.68 -1.89
C PHE A 5 -14.11 -2.03 -1.08
N VAL A 6 -12.95 -1.51 -1.49
CA VAL A 6 -11.71 -1.48 -0.69
C VAL A 6 -11.10 -0.09 -0.70
N GLU A 7 -10.38 0.20 0.39
CA GLU A 7 -9.52 1.37 0.50
C GLU A 7 -8.07 0.91 0.48
N ILE A 8 -7.29 1.39 -0.49
CA ILE A 8 -5.88 1.06 -0.65
C ILE A 8 -5.06 2.31 -0.40
N SER A 9 -4.14 2.25 0.57
CA SER A 9 -3.27 3.37 0.92
C SER A 9 -1.80 2.96 0.93
N ASN A 10 -0.94 3.87 0.47
CA ASN A 10 0.51 3.74 0.49
C ASN A 10 1.06 2.45 -0.17
N PHE A 11 0.34 1.91 -1.16
CA PHE A 11 0.69 0.67 -1.85
C PHE A 11 1.10 0.93 -3.30
N ARG A 12 2.40 0.81 -3.60
CA ARG A 12 2.99 1.05 -4.93
C ARG A 12 2.52 2.38 -5.51
N ARG A 13 1.80 2.38 -6.64
CA ARG A 13 1.27 3.58 -7.29
C ARG A 13 -0.02 4.12 -6.62
N LEU A 14 -0.64 3.34 -5.73
CA LEU A 14 -1.90 3.67 -5.06
C LEU A 14 -1.61 4.35 -3.72
N LYS A 15 -1.53 5.68 -3.72
CA LYS A 15 -1.26 6.47 -2.50
C LYS A 15 -2.46 6.49 -1.55
N SER A 16 -3.65 6.72 -2.09
CA SER A 16 -4.93 6.70 -1.40
C SER A 16 -5.99 6.50 -2.48
N THR A 17 -6.60 5.32 -2.51
CA THR A 17 -7.46 4.91 -3.63
C THR A 17 -8.62 4.08 -3.10
N HIS A 18 -9.82 4.58 -3.35
CA HIS A 18 -11.07 3.86 -3.18
C HIS A 18 -11.40 3.07 -4.45
N LEU A 19 -11.80 1.81 -4.30
CA LEU A 19 -12.25 0.97 -5.40
C LEU A 19 -13.58 0.31 -5.04
N ASP A 20 -14.64 0.68 -5.74
CA ASP A 20 -15.92 -0.02 -5.70
C ASP A 20 -15.89 -1.28 -6.56
N PHE A 21 -16.63 -2.29 -6.13
CA PHE A 21 -16.86 -3.52 -6.88
C PHE A 21 -18.32 -3.64 -7.31
N ASP A 22 -18.50 -3.98 -8.58
CA ASP A 22 -19.78 -4.39 -9.11
C ASP A 22 -20.23 -5.73 -8.50
N LYS A 23 -21.53 -6.02 -8.59
CA LYS A 23 -22.15 -7.24 -8.05
C LYS A 23 -21.67 -8.51 -8.76
N GLU A 24 -21.34 -8.41 -10.05
CA GLU A 24 -20.93 -9.56 -10.86
C GLU A 24 -19.47 -9.46 -11.31
N THR A 25 -19.14 -8.43 -12.11
CA THR A 25 -17.80 -8.28 -12.69
C THR A 25 -17.36 -6.82 -12.67
N THR A 26 -16.18 -6.57 -12.10
CA THR A 26 -15.54 -5.24 -12.10
C THR A 26 -14.39 -5.24 -13.10
N ILE A 27 -14.37 -4.26 -14.01
CA ILE A 27 -13.31 -4.12 -15.02
C ILE A 27 -12.48 -2.87 -14.71
N PHE A 28 -11.17 -3.04 -14.53
CA PHE A 28 -10.25 -1.92 -14.37
C PHE A 28 -9.68 -1.47 -15.72
N VAL A 29 -10.06 -0.26 -16.15
CA VAL A 29 -9.59 0.39 -17.38
C VAL A 29 -8.89 1.70 -17.08
N GLY A 30 -8.04 2.17 -17.99
CA GLY A 30 -7.32 3.45 -17.85
C GLY A 30 -5.92 3.43 -18.49
N ALA A 31 -5.23 4.56 -18.45
CA ALA A 31 -3.91 4.74 -19.07
C ALA A 31 -2.85 3.77 -18.52
N ASN A 32 -1.77 3.55 -19.27
CA ASN A 32 -0.62 2.81 -18.75
C ASN A 32 -0.09 3.48 -17.47
N ASN A 33 0.39 2.66 -16.54
CA ASN A 33 0.89 3.14 -15.24
C ASN A 33 -0.15 3.79 -14.31
N SER A 34 -1.45 3.73 -14.63
CA SER A 34 -2.54 4.30 -13.81
C SER A 34 -2.85 3.54 -12.51
N GLY A 35 -2.08 2.49 -12.17
CA GLY A 35 -2.27 1.74 -10.93
C GLY A 35 -3.14 0.47 -11.03
N LYS A 36 -3.69 0.11 -12.20
CA LYS A 36 -4.52 -1.11 -12.39
C LYS A 36 -3.85 -2.39 -11.89
N THR A 37 -2.61 -2.65 -12.32
CA THR A 37 -1.84 -3.81 -11.87
C THR A 37 -1.52 -3.72 -10.37
N SER A 38 -1.32 -2.51 -9.83
CA SER A 38 -1.10 -2.34 -8.39
C SER A 38 -2.36 -2.70 -7.60
N ALA A 39 -3.55 -2.33 -8.07
CA ALA A 39 -4.82 -2.73 -7.45
C ALA A 39 -4.98 -4.25 -7.44
N MET A 40 -4.75 -4.92 -8.58
CA MET A 40 -4.82 -6.38 -8.66
C MET A 40 -3.82 -7.07 -7.73
N VAL A 41 -2.60 -6.54 -7.60
CA VAL A 41 -1.61 -7.12 -6.68
C VAL A 41 -1.99 -6.88 -5.22
N ALA A 42 -2.50 -5.71 -4.87
CA ALA A 42 -3.00 -5.43 -3.52
C ALA A 42 -4.09 -6.44 -3.14
N LEU A 43 -5.11 -6.59 -3.98
CA LEU A 43 -6.19 -7.57 -3.76
C LEU A 43 -5.65 -8.98 -3.58
N ARG A 44 -4.70 -9.41 -4.43
CA ARG A 44 -4.08 -10.73 -4.30
C ARG A 44 -3.31 -10.89 -2.99
N TYR A 45 -2.55 -9.89 -2.57
CA TYR A 45 -1.74 -9.98 -1.35
C TYR A 45 -2.67 -10.05 -0.15
N PHE A 46 -3.55 -9.08 0.02
CA PHE A 46 -4.36 -8.97 1.24
C PHE A 46 -5.48 -10.01 1.34
N LEU A 47 -6.00 -10.53 0.22
CA LEU A 47 -7.14 -11.46 0.24
C LEU A 47 -6.79 -12.93 -0.04
N VAL A 48 -5.63 -13.20 -0.66
CA VAL A 48 -5.27 -14.56 -1.11
C VAL A 48 -3.90 -15.02 -0.59
N SER A 49 -2.89 -14.14 -0.56
CA SER A 49 -1.51 -14.51 -0.21
C SER A 49 -0.82 -13.40 0.61
N PRO A 50 -1.16 -13.27 1.90
CA PRO A 50 -0.76 -12.12 2.73
C PRO A 50 0.75 -12.01 2.98
N ASN A 51 1.49 -13.11 2.90
CA ASN A 51 2.92 -13.15 3.20
C ASN A 51 3.82 -12.70 2.04
N ARG A 52 3.36 -11.74 1.21
CA ARG A 52 4.10 -11.26 0.03
C ARG A 52 4.43 -9.77 0.03
N LEU A 53 4.03 -9.03 1.06
CA LEU A 53 4.40 -7.64 1.20
C LEU A 53 5.92 -7.49 1.34
N ALA A 54 6.50 -6.64 0.51
CA ALA A 54 7.90 -6.26 0.55
C ALA A 54 8.04 -4.74 0.61
N LEU A 55 9.23 -4.25 0.98
CA LEU A 55 9.53 -2.81 1.04
C LEU A 55 9.17 -2.07 -0.27
N ARG A 56 9.38 -2.72 -1.42
CA ARG A 56 9.05 -2.17 -2.75
C ARG A 56 7.56 -1.98 -3.01
N ASP A 57 6.71 -2.58 -2.18
CA ASP A 57 5.27 -2.37 -2.24
C ASP A 57 4.83 -1.08 -1.54
N ILE A 58 5.70 -0.43 -0.78
CA ILE A 58 5.41 0.89 -0.22
C ILE A 58 5.48 1.94 -1.34
N THR A 59 4.51 2.85 -1.35
CA THR A 59 4.53 3.99 -2.27
C THR A 59 5.83 4.78 -2.17
N ILE A 60 6.48 5.00 -3.31
CA ILE A 60 7.82 5.59 -3.40
C ILE A 60 7.95 6.95 -2.71
N ALA A 61 6.87 7.73 -2.68
CA ALA A 61 6.83 9.04 -1.99
C ALA A 61 7.05 8.93 -0.46
N ASN A 62 6.91 7.74 0.12
CA ASN A 62 7.16 7.50 1.54
C ASN A 62 8.59 7.03 1.83
N TRP A 63 9.39 6.67 0.82
CA TRP A 63 10.74 6.16 1.03
C TRP A 63 11.65 7.18 1.74
N PRO A 64 11.66 8.48 1.39
CA PRO A 64 12.48 9.45 2.13
C PRO A 64 12.14 9.54 3.62
N LYS A 65 10.89 9.25 4.00
CA LYS A 65 10.48 9.20 5.41
C LYS A 65 11.01 7.94 6.09
N ILE A 66 11.04 6.81 5.38
CA ILE A 66 11.61 5.55 5.87
C ILE A 66 13.11 5.74 6.07
N ASP A 67 13.80 6.34 5.10
CA ASP A 67 15.23 6.64 5.18
C ASP A 67 15.53 7.52 6.39
N ALA A 68 14.77 8.61 6.59
CA ALA A 68 14.92 9.48 7.76
C ALA A 68 14.68 8.78 9.11
N ILE A 69 13.75 7.81 9.16
CA ILE A 69 13.55 6.97 10.36
C ILE A 69 14.78 6.08 10.59
N GLY A 70 15.34 5.49 9.53
CA GLY A 70 16.57 4.70 9.58
C GLY A 70 17.75 5.52 10.09
N ASP A 71 17.98 6.69 9.50
CA ASP A 71 19.05 7.62 9.91
C ASP A 71 18.91 8.02 11.39
N ALA A 72 17.69 8.35 11.83
CA ALA A 72 17.43 8.71 13.23
C ALA A 72 17.71 7.53 14.18
N TRP A 73 17.36 6.31 13.78
CA TRP A 73 17.62 5.10 14.56
C TRP A 73 19.13 4.81 14.66
N GLU A 74 19.86 4.88 13.54
CA GLU A 74 21.31 4.66 13.50
C GLU A 74 22.10 5.69 14.33
N ASN A 75 21.63 6.94 14.34
CA ASN A 75 22.24 8.01 15.13
C ASN A 75 21.81 8.02 16.62
N GLY A 76 21.10 6.99 17.08
CA GLY A 76 20.71 6.82 18.48
C GLY A 76 19.59 7.76 18.95
N ALA A 77 18.88 8.44 18.02
CA ALA A 77 17.78 9.33 18.36
C ALA A 77 16.45 8.59 18.66
N ALA A 78 16.38 7.29 18.36
CA ALA A 78 15.23 6.43 18.66
C ALA A 78 15.32 5.83 20.08
N GLY A 79 15.37 6.71 21.09
CA GLY A 79 15.47 6.32 22.50
C GLY A 79 14.33 6.79 23.41
N GLU A 80 13.36 7.57 22.92
CA GLU A 80 12.22 8.03 23.74
C GLU A 80 10.90 7.88 22.98
N VAL A 81 10.39 6.65 22.94
CA VAL A 81 8.95 6.45 22.74
C VAL A 81 8.30 6.59 24.12
N ASN A 82 7.95 7.82 24.49
CA ASN A 82 7.13 8.07 25.67
C ASN A 82 5.76 7.41 25.47
N HIS A 83 5.60 6.22 26.04
CA HIS A 83 4.28 5.65 26.31
C HIS A 83 3.69 6.39 27.53
N GLN A 84 2.81 7.35 27.27
CA GLN A 84 1.75 7.74 28.20
C GLN A 84 0.42 7.17 27.70
#